data_AF-A0A3D9CWF2-F1
#
_entry.id   AF-A0A3D9CWF2-F1
#
_cell.length_a   1.000
_cell.length_b   1.000
_cell.length_c   1.000
_cell.angle_alpha   90.00
_cell.angle_beta   90.00
_cell.angle_gamma   90.00
#
_symmetry.space_group_name_H-M   'P 1'
#
loop_
_entity.id
_entity.type
_entity.pdbx_description
1 polymer ?
#
loop_
_entity_poly.entity_id
_entity_poly.type
_entity_poly.pdbx_seq_one_letter_code
_entity_poly.pdbx_strand_id
1 'polypeptide(L)'
;MKKTILKSLGQFAFIAMAFLSFLVDAQTPKVRIDNTTPRQKITGFGGFVCSPQFAYDHMTPAEIEKMWGTNSEAGYNIMRLYIPTTKANWSVALATAQKAQSLGLIIFASPWSPPAEWKTNGNDAGTYNGVEGFLKPEHYGDFANYLNDFVIYLRNNGVELEGISLQNEPDYVVEYTGCT
;
A
#
# COMPACT_ATOMS: atom_id res chain seq x y z
N MET A 1 -32.26 -13.18 72.52
CA MET A 1 -31.50 -14.14 71.67
C MET A 1 -32.13 -14.46 70.31
N LYS A 2 -33.46 -14.69 70.18
CA LYS A 2 -34.07 -15.08 68.89
C LYS A 2 -34.05 -14.00 67.77
N LYS A 3 -34.15 -12.70 68.09
CA LYS A 3 -34.16 -11.62 67.07
C LYS A 3 -32.79 -11.36 66.42
N THR A 4 -31.69 -11.67 67.11
CA THR A 4 -30.33 -11.44 66.62
C THR A 4 -29.90 -12.51 65.61
N ILE A 5 -30.40 -13.75 65.79
CA ILE A 5 -30.12 -14.88 64.91
C ILE A 5 -30.83 -14.73 63.55
N LEU A 6 -32.08 -14.21 63.54
CA LEU A 6 -32.82 -13.99 62.29
C LEU A 6 -32.21 -12.90 61.41
N LYS A 7 -31.60 -11.86 62.00
CA LYS A 7 -30.88 -10.81 61.25
C LYS A 7 -29.61 -11.36 60.59
N SER A 8 -28.86 -12.24 61.25
CA SER A 8 -27.64 -12.81 60.65
C SER A 8 -27.94 -13.80 59.53
N LEU A 9 -29.02 -14.58 59.63
CA LEU A 9 -29.47 -15.49 58.55
C LEU A 9 -29.91 -14.75 57.28
N GLY A 10 -30.63 -13.62 57.42
CA GLY A 10 -31.01 -12.78 56.28
C GLY A 10 -29.80 -12.11 55.59
N GLN A 11 -28.78 -11.74 56.36
CA GLN A 11 -27.55 -11.10 55.86
C GLN A 11 -26.63 -12.12 55.16
N PHE A 12 -26.55 -13.36 55.65
CA PHE A 12 -25.83 -14.45 54.98
C PHE A 12 -26.51 -14.90 53.67
N ALA A 13 -27.85 -14.95 53.65
CA ALA A 13 -28.60 -15.30 52.43
C ALA A 13 -28.46 -14.24 51.33
N PHE A 14 -28.43 -12.94 51.69
CA PHE A 14 -28.19 -11.85 50.75
C PHE A 14 -26.76 -11.84 50.20
N ILE A 15 -25.76 -12.14 51.03
CA ILE A 15 -24.36 -12.24 50.58
C ILE A 15 -24.17 -13.45 49.67
N ALA A 16 -24.76 -14.61 49.98
CA ALA A 16 -24.68 -15.80 49.13
C ALA A 16 -25.37 -15.60 47.76
N MET A 17 -26.49 -14.87 47.70
CA MET A 17 -27.15 -14.53 46.44
C MET A 17 -26.34 -13.54 45.60
N ALA A 18 -25.68 -12.56 46.23
CA ALA A 18 -24.82 -11.60 45.54
C ALA A 18 -23.53 -12.24 44.99
N PHE A 19 -23.02 -13.30 45.62
CA PHE A 19 -21.87 -14.06 45.11
C PHE A 19 -22.20 -15.03 43.96
N LEU A 20 -23.45 -15.49 43.85
CA LEU A 20 -23.87 -16.35 42.71
C LEU A 20 -24.13 -15.57 41.42
N SER A 21 -24.39 -14.26 41.50
CA SER A 21 -24.77 -13.42 40.35
C SER A 21 -23.60 -12.89 39.51
N PHE A 22 -22.35 -13.25 39.82
CA PHE A 22 -21.16 -12.80 39.08
C PHE A 22 -20.31 -13.93 38.48
N LEU A 23 -20.89 -15.10 38.21
CA LEU A 23 -20.29 -16.04 37.26
C LEU A 23 -20.70 -15.62 35.84
N VAL A 24 -20.13 -14.51 35.37
CA VAL A 24 -20.12 -14.19 33.94
C VAL A 24 -19.17 -15.20 33.32
N ASP A 25 -19.72 -16.27 32.75
CA ASP A 25 -18.94 -17.25 32.00
C ASP A 25 -18.40 -16.54 30.76
N ALA A 26 -17.09 -16.29 30.73
CA ALA A 26 -16.44 -15.65 29.60
C ALA A 26 -16.52 -16.62 28.40
N GLN A 27 -17.54 -16.47 27.57
CA GLN A 27 -17.65 -17.28 26.35
C GLN A 27 -16.44 -17.00 25.47
N THR A 28 -15.62 -18.03 25.25
CA THR A 28 -14.51 -17.95 24.31
C THR A 28 -15.09 -17.94 22.89
N PRO A 29 -14.95 -16.84 22.13
CA PRO A 29 -15.45 -16.79 20.76
C PRO A 29 -14.78 -17.88 19.92
N LYS A 30 -15.59 -18.56 19.11
CA LYS A 30 -15.11 -19.61 18.20
C LYS A 30 -14.95 -19.04 16.80
N VAL A 31 -13.81 -19.32 16.16
CA VAL A 31 -13.56 -19.00 14.75
C VAL A 31 -13.83 -20.24 13.90
N ARG A 32 -14.63 -20.10 12.84
CA ARG A 32 -14.84 -21.16 11.84
C ARG A 32 -14.11 -20.79 10.55
N ILE A 33 -13.15 -21.61 10.14
CA ILE A 33 -12.49 -21.50 8.83
C ILE A 33 -13.21 -22.46 7.88
N ASP A 34 -13.81 -21.90 6.84
CA ASP A 34 -14.51 -22.66 5.80
C ASP A 34 -13.68 -22.67 4.51
N ASN A 35 -13.04 -23.80 4.22
CA ASN A 35 -12.21 -23.99 3.03
C ASN A 35 -12.97 -24.59 1.84
N THR A 36 -14.29 -24.81 1.97
CA THR A 36 -15.10 -25.40 0.90
C THR A 36 -15.57 -24.37 -0.13
N THR A 37 -15.65 -23.10 0.29
CA THR A 37 -15.98 -21.98 -0.61
C THR A 37 -14.72 -21.19 -0.95
N PRO A 38 -14.15 -21.34 -2.16
CA PRO A 38 -13.00 -20.55 -2.56
C PRO A 38 -13.38 -19.05 -2.58
N ARG A 39 -12.41 -18.21 -2.23
CA ARG A 39 -12.53 -16.74 -2.28
C ARG A 39 -11.65 -16.19 -3.39
N GLN A 40 -11.04 -15.02 -3.19
CA GLN A 40 -10.11 -14.45 -4.15
C GLN A 40 -8.86 -15.32 -4.30
N LYS A 41 -8.33 -15.38 -5.53
CA LYS A 41 -6.97 -15.85 -5.77
C LYS A 41 -6.00 -14.80 -5.22
N ILE A 42 -5.06 -15.23 -4.37
CA ILE A 42 -4.01 -14.35 -3.88
C ILE A 42 -2.91 -14.27 -4.93
N THR A 43 -2.72 -13.08 -5.50
CA THR A 43 -1.61 -12.81 -6.44
C THR A 43 -0.29 -12.69 -5.69
N GLY A 44 -0.29 -12.06 -4.52
CA GLY A 44 0.93 -11.84 -3.76
C GLY A 44 0.85 -10.71 -2.75
N PHE A 45 2.01 -10.41 -2.19
CA PHE A 45 2.24 -9.34 -1.21
C PHE A 45 3.57 -8.65 -1.50
N GLY A 46 3.68 -7.39 -1.07
CA GLY A 46 4.91 -6.63 -1.17
C GLY A 46 4.68 -5.15 -0.93
N GLY A 47 5.39 -4.30 -1.66
CA GLY A 47 5.36 -2.86 -1.38
C GLY A 47 6.10 -2.01 -2.41
N PHE A 48 6.18 -0.73 -2.09
CA PHE A 48 6.89 0.27 -2.86
C PHE A 48 8.37 0.29 -2.47
N VAL A 49 9.26 0.33 -3.47
CA VAL A 49 10.67 0.66 -3.26
C VAL A 49 10.87 2.11 -3.68
N CYS A 50 11.34 2.93 -2.75
CA CYS A 50 11.56 4.35 -3.00
C CYS A 50 12.59 4.54 -4.11
N SER A 51 12.14 5.12 -5.24
CA SER A 51 13.01 5.41 -6.38
C SER A 51 14.18 6.28 -5.93
N PRO A 52 15.43 6.05 -6.40
CA PRO A 52 16.58 6.92 -6.11
C PRO A 52 16.41 8.38 -6.56
N GLN A 53 15.31 8.73 -7.24
CA GLN A 53 14.94 10.10 -7.56
C GLN A 53 14.37 10.86 -6.35
N PHE A 54 13.74 10.17 -5.40
CA PHE A 54 13.42 10.79 -4.11
C PHE A 54 14.74 11.08 -3.38
N ALA A 55 14.74 11.92 -2.35
CA ALA A 55 15.97 12.22 -1.61
C ALA A 55 16.12 11.37 -0.32
N TYR A 56 15.32 10.32 -0.17
CA TYR A 56 15.13 9.59 1.09
C TYR A 56 14.73 8.13 0.87
N ASP A 57 14.96 7.30 1.89
CA ASP A 57 14.49 5.91 2.05
C ASP A 57 14.73 4.97 0.85
N HIS A 58 15.82 5.18 0.12
CA HIS A 58 16.25 4.24 -0.92
C HIS A 58 16.73 2.94 -0.31
N MET A 59 16.35 1.84 -0.95
CA MET A 59 16.83 0.52 -0.56
C MET A 59 18.04 0.14 -1.39
N THR A 60 19.09 -0.31 -0.71
CA THR A 60 20.21 -0.99 -1.36
C THR A 60 19.75 -2.33 -1.96
N PRO A 61 20.49 -2.91 -2.92
CA PRO A 61 20.17 -4.24 -3.44
C PRO A 61 20.06 -5.32 -2.35
N ALA A 62 20.88 -5.26 -1.30
CA ALA A 62 20.84 -6.19 -0.19
C ALA A 62 19.56 -6.05 0.65
N GLU A 63 19.09 -4.83 0.89
CA GLU A 63 17.80 -4.60 1.57
C GLU A 63 16.62 -5.07 0.73
N ILE A 64 16.68 -4.90 -0.60
CA ILE A 64 15.68 -5.46 -1.51
C ILE A 64 15.67 -6.99 -1.42
N GLU A 65 16.83 -7.65 -1.48
CA GLU A 65 16.94 -9.12 -1.36
C GLU A 65 16.48 -9.65 0.00
N LYS A 66 16.65 -8.85 1.06
CA LYS A 66 16.16 -9.20 2.40
C LYS A 66 14.64 -9.26 2.45
N MET A 67 13.95 -8.42 1.69
CA MET A 67 12.49 -8.29 1.75
C MET A 67 11.77 -9.04 0.62
N TRP A 68 12.31 -9.09 -0.60
CA TRP A 68 11.67 -9.69 -1.78
C TRP A 68 12.37 -10.94 -2.30
N GLY A 69 11.56 -11.88 -2.81
CA GLY A 69 11.99 -13.14 -3.41
C GLY A 69 11.64 -14.36 -2.55
N THR A 70 11.64 -15.54 -3.16
CA THR A 70 11.22 -16.80 -2.52
C THR A 70 11.98 -17.15 -1.24
N ASN A 71 13.25 -16.73 -1.13
CA ASN A 71 14.13 -17.03 0.00
C ASN A 71 14.43 -15.80 0.87
N SER A 72 13.69 -14.69 0.69
CA SER A 72 13.85 -13.50 1.50
C SER A 72 13.20 -13.68 2.88
N GLU A 73 13.50 -12.81 3.83
CA GLU A 73 12.92 -12.89 5.18
C GLU A 73 11.41 -12.62 5.18
N ALA A 74 10.93 -11.70 4.34
CA ALA A 74 9.52 -11.34 4.25
C ALA A 74 8.75 -12.10 3.16
N GLY A 75 9.44 -12.73 2.20
CA GLY A 75 8.85 -13.52 1.13
C GLY A 75 8.00 -12.72 0.14
N TYR A 76 8.21 -11.40 0.01
CA TYR A 76 7.42 -10.58 -0.90
C TYR A 76 7.67 -10.92 -2.37
N ASN A 77 6.60 -10.94 -3.17
CA ASN A 77 6.64 -11.29 -4.58
C ASN A 77 6.05 -10.22 -5.51
N ILE A 78 5.60 -9.08 -4.98
CA ILE A 78 5.11 -7.94 -5.76
C ILE A 78 5.94 -6.69 -5.43
N MET A 79 6.45 -6.00 -6.45
CA MET A 79 7.13 -4.71 -6.29
C MET A 79 6.38 -3.60 -7.02
N ARG A 80 6.13 -2.50 -6.31
CA ARG A 80 5.61 -1.26 -6.88
C ARG A 80 6.76 -0.30 -7.19
N LEU A 81 6.76 0.25 -8.41
CA LEU A 81 7.72 1.24 -8.88
C LEU A 81 7.09 2.62 -9.10
N TYR A 82 7.93 3.65 -9.02
CA TYR A 82 7.60 5.01 -9.41
C TYR A 82 7.87 5.21 -10.91
N ILE A 83 6.98 5.94 -11.59
CA ILE A 83 7.23 6.44 -12.95
C ILE A 83 7.69 7.90 -12.84
N PRO A 84 8.97 8.21 -13.16
CA PRO A 84 9.47 9.58 -13.17
C PRO A 84 8.65 10.49 -14.08
N THR A 85 8.57 11.78 -13.73
CA THR A 85 7.89 12.82 -14.52
C THR A 85 8.65 13.19 -15.80
N THR A 86 9.95 12.90 -15.87
CA THR A 86 10.80 13.17 -17.04
C THR A 86 11.47 11.89 -17.55
N LYS A 87 11.54 11.73 -18.88
CA LYS A 87 12.16 10.54 -19.50
C LYS A 87 13.64 10.39 -19.17
N ALA A 88 14.34 11.51 -18.92
CA ALA A 88 15.74 11.51 -18.53
C ALA A 88 16.00 10.74 -17.22
N ASN A 89 14.99 10.62 -16.35
CA ASN A 89 15.10 9.96 -15.06
C ASN A 89 14.61 8.50 -15.09
N TRP A 90 14.16 7.96 -16.23
CA TRP A 90 13.70 6.56 -16.31
C TRP A 90 14.80 5.56 -16.00
N SER A 91 16.05 5.86 -16.33
CA SER A 91 17.21 5.03 -15.97
C SER A 91 17.40 4.89 -14.45
N VAL A 92 16.92 5.86 -13.67
CA VAL A 92 16.95 5.84 -12.20
C VAL A 92 16.03 4.75 -11.64
N ALA A 93 14.86 4.56 -12.25
CA ALA A 93 13.94 3.49 -11.89
C ALA A 93 14.38 2.11 -12.43
N LEU A 94 15.15 2.11 -13.54
CA LEU A 94 15.52 0.88 -14.25
C LEU A 94 16.33 -0.09 -13.39
N ALA A 95 17.31 0.40 -12.61
CA ALA A 95 18.16 -0.47 -11.80
C ALA A 95 17.35 -1.30 -10.78
N THR A 96 16.41 -0.65 -10.08
CA THR A 96 15.49 -1.31 -9.15
C THR A 96 14.56 -2.28 -9.89
N ALA A 97 14.07 -1.88 -11.06
CA ALA A 97 13.19 -2.71 -11.89
C ALA A 97 13.89 -4.00 -12.38
N GLN A 98 15.14 -3.89 -12.83
CA GLN A 98 15.97 -5.04 -13.22
C GLN A 98 16.27 -5.94 -12.03
N LYS A 99 16.53 -5.36 -10.85
CA LYS A 99 16.70 -6.13 -9.63
C LYS A 99 15.44 -6.94 -9.31
N ALA A 100 14.27 -6.32 -9.36
CA ALA A 100 12.99 -6.99 -9.17
C ALA A 100 12.78 -8.13 -10.19
N GLN A 101 13.06 -7.88 -11.47
CA GLN A 101 12.93 -8.90 -12.52
C GLN A 101 13.83 -10.10 -12.26
N SER A 102 15.10 -9.86 -11.85
CA SER A 102 16.05 -10.93 -11.52
C SER A 102 15.61 -11.79 -10.33
N LEU A 103 14.77 -11.26 -9.45
CA LEU A 103 14.18 -11.98 -8.31
C LEU A 103 12.88 -12.70 -8.69
N GLY A 104 12.43 -12.60 -9.95
CA GLY A 104 11.20 -13.21 -10.45
C GLY A 104 9.93 -12.60 -9.86
N LEU A 105 9.98 -11.32 -9.49
CA LEU A 105 8.85 -10.62 -8.88
C LEU A 105 7.83 -10.18 -9.94
N ILE A 106 6.58 -10.02 -9.51
CA ILE A 106 5.55 -9.28 -10.24
C ILE A 106 5.83 -7.79 -10.07
N ILE A 107 5.83 -7.03 -11.15
CA ILE A 107 6.19 -5.61 -11.13
C ILE A 107 5.02 -4.78 -11.67
N PHE A 108 4.66 -3.73 -10.94
CA PHE A 108 3.76 -2.71 -11.46
C PHE A 108 4.27 -1.31 -11.13
N ALA A 109 3.88 -0.33 -11.94
CA ALA A 109 4.36 1.04 -11.79
C ALA A 109 3.20 2.04 -11.65
N SER A 110 3.44 3.16 -10.97
CA SER A 110 2.47 4.25 -10.86
C SER A 110 3.14 5.60 -11.10
N PRO A 111 2.53 6.49 -11.91
CA PRO A 111 2.94 7.89 -11.98
C PRO A 111 2.32 8.68 -10.82
N TRP A 112 3.03 9.68 -10.30
CA TRP A 112 2.44 10.67 -9.40
C TRP A 112 1.98 11.91 -10.14
N SER A 113 2.61 12.24 -11.26
CA SER A 113 2.24 13.39 -12.05
C SER A 113 2.57 13.13 -13.53
N PRO A 114 1.78 13.68 -14.45
CA PRO A 114 2.24 13.98 -15.80
C PRO A 114 3.44 14.95 -15.79
N PRO A 115 4.17 15.07 -16.92
CA PRO A 115 5.09 16.16 -17.17
C PRO A 115 4.47 17.54 -16.88
N ALA A 116 5.26 18.45 -16.30
CA ALA A 116 4.80 19.75 -15.82
C ALA A 116 4.16 20.61 -16.93
N GLU A 117 4.69 20.55 -18.15
CA GLU A 117 4.18 21.27 -19.32
C GLU A 117 2.73 20.89 -19.67
N TRP A 118 2.32 19.67 -19.33
CA TRP A 118 0.98 19.15 -19.62
C TRP A 118 -0.04 19.47 -18.53
N LYS A 119 0.37 20.12 -17.45
CA LYS A 119 -0.50 20.44 -16.32
C LYS A 119 -1.00 21.87 -16.31
N THR A 120 -2.18 22.08 -15.72
CA THR A 120 -2.84 23.39 -15.60
C THR A 120 -2.02 24.40 -14.80
N ASN A 121 -1.27 23.95 -13.79
CA ASN A 121 -0.40 24.79 -12.96
C ASN A 121 1.04 24.92 -13.50
N GLY A 122 1.38 24.24 -14.61
CA GLY A 122 2.72 24.26 -15.20
C GLY A 122 3.82 23.66 -14.30
N ASN A 123 3.45 22.84 -13.31
CA ASN A 123 4.36 22.27 -12.32
C ASN A 123 4.03 20.79 -12.08
N ASP A 124 5.00 19.97 -11.68
CA ASP A 124 4.76 18.55 -11.39
C ASP A 124 4.15 18.31 -10.00
N ALA A 125 4.18 19.30 -9.10
CA ALA A 125 3.44 19.27 -7.85
C ALA A 125 1.92 19.26 -8.07
N GLY A 126 1.17 18.50 -7.25
CA GLY A 126 -0.29 18.50 -7.24
C GLY A 126 -0.80 19.93 -7.08
N THR A 127 -0.37 20.60 -6.02
CA THR A 127 -0.62 22.01 -5.75
C THR A 127 0.68 22.79 -5.78
N TYR A 128 0.73 23.87 -6.57
CA TYR A 128 1.88 24.75 -6.66
C TYR A 128 1.45 26.20 -6.47
N ASN A 129 2.06 26.91 -5.51
CA ASN A 129 1.68 28.27 -5.12
C ASN A 129 0.17 28.42 -4.82
N GLY A 130 -0.43 27.41 -4.17
CA GLY A 130 -1.85 27.38 -3.83
C GLY A 130 -2.79 27.06 -5.00
N VAL A 131 -2.26 26.61 -6.14
CA VAL A 131 -3.04 26.24 -7.33
C VAL A 131 -2.88 24.76 -7.64
N GLU A 132 -3.99 24.02 -7.60
CA GLU A 132 -4.12 22.62 -8.02
C GLU A 132 -3.78 22.40 -9.50
N GLY A 133 -3.34 21.19 -9.82
CA GLY A 133 -2.62 20.85 -11.03
C GLY A 133 -3.20 19.61 -11.67
N PHE A 134 -4.02 19.81 -12.69
CA PHE A 134 -4.66 18.74 -13.44
C PHE A 134 -3.97 18.52 -14.78
N LEU A 135 -4.01 17.28 -15.28
CA LEU A 135 -3.67 17.00 -16.68
C LEU A 135 -4.63 17.75 -17.59
N LYS A 136 -4.10 18.56 -18.51
CA LYS A 136 -4.90 19.26 -19.50
C LYS A 136 -5.54 18.25 -20.49
N PRO A 137 -6.84 18.37 -20.83
CA PRO A 137 -7.52 17.43 -21.74
C PRO A 137 -6.82 17.22 -23.09
N GLU A 138 -6.22 18.26 -23.65
CA GLU A 138 -5.47 18.20 -24.90
C GLU A 138 -4.24 17.27 -24.84
N HIS A 139 -3.73 16.96 -23.64
CA HIS A 139 -2.56 16.09 -23.42
C HIS A 139 -2.92 14.68 -22.93
N TYR A 140 -4.19 14.26 -22.97
CA TYR A 140 -4.58 12.91 -22.55
C TYR A 140 -3.91 11.83 -23.43
N GLY A 141 -3.87 12.05 -24.75
CA GLY A 141 -3.18 11.14 -25.67
C GLY A 141 -1.67 11.12 -25.43
N ASP A 142 -1.08 12.29 -25.17
CA ASP A 142 0.36 12.41 -24.90
C ASP A 142 0.75 11.67 -23.62
N PHE A 143 -0.06 11.79 -22.56
CA PHE A 143 0.18 11.09 -21.30
C PHE A 143 -0.02 9.57 -21.42
N ALA A 144 -1.04 9.11 -22.17
CA ALA A 144 -1.18 7.69 -22.47
C ALA A 144 0.04 7.14 -23.22
N ASN A 145 0.56 7.88 -24.20
CA ASN A 145 1.78 7.52 -24.92
C ASN A 145 3.01 7.53 -24.01
N TYR A 146 3.10 8.51 -23.09
CA TYR A 146 4.19 8.57 -22.10
C TYR A 146 4.25 7.32 -21.22
N LEU A 147 3.10 6.87 -20.71
CA LEU A 147 3.00 5.65 -19.92
C LEU A 147 3.37 4.41 -20.75
N ASN A 148 2.90 4.34 -22.00
CA ASN A 148 3.25 3.24 -22.90
C ASN A 148 4.76 3.21 -23.24
N ASP A 149 5.35 4.38 -23.48
CA ASP A 149 6.78 4.51 -23.76
C ASP A 149 7.62 4.05 -22.55
N PHE A 150 7.17 4.30 -21.31
CA PHE A 150 7.84 3.80 -20.11
C PHE A 150 7.80 2.26 -20.04
N VAL A 151 6.65 1.65 -20.35
CA VAL A 151 6.50 0.19 -20.44
C VAL A 151 7.45 -0.37 -21.51
N ILE A 152 7.49 0.23 -22.69
CA ILE A 152 8.38 -0.19 -23.79
C ILE A 152 9.85 -0.01 -23.40
N TYR A 153 10.20 1.09 -22.74
CA TYR A 153 11.56 1.34 -22.26
C TYR A 153 12.02 0.26 -21.29
N LEU A 154 11.22 -0.10 -20.28
CA LEU A 154 11.55 -1.18 -19.36
C LEU A 154 11.67 -2.53 -20.08
N ARG A 155 10.72 -2.84 -20.97
CA ARG A 155 10.75 -4.09 -21.76
C ARG A 155 12.00 -4.23 -22.59
N ASN A 156 12.40 -3.17 -23.29
CA ASN A 156 13.63 -3.14 -24.10
C ASN A 156 14.89 -3.28 -23.25
N ASN A 157 14.82 -3.04 -21.94
CA ASN A 157 15.90 -3.21 -20.99
C ASN A 157 15.71 -4.47 -20.10
N GLY A 158 14.88 -5.41 -20.54
CA GLY A 158 14.74 -6.73 -19.94
C GLY A 158 13.80 -6.80 -18.74
N VAL A 159 12.88 -5.83 -18.56
CA VAL A 159 11.90 -5.82 -17.48
C VAL A 159 10.48 -5.76 -18.05
N GLU A 160 9.65 -6.74 -17.71
CA GLU A 160 8.22 -6.71 -18.07
C GLU A 160 7.41 -6.16 -16.88
N LEU A 161 6.38 -5.35 -17.16
CA LEU A 161 5.43 -4.90 -16.16
C LEU A 161 4.11 -5.66 -16.30
N GLU A 162 3.61 -6.21 -15.20
CA GLU A 162 2.30 -6.85 -15.10
C GLU A 162 1.16 -5.85 -14.98
N GLY A 163 1.48 -4.60 -14.62
CA GLY A 163 0.48 -3.53 -14.52
C GLY A 163 1.08 -2.13 -14.53
N ILE A 164 0.25 -1.17 -14.94
CA ILE A 164 0.55 0.25 -14.88
C ILE A 164 -0.68 1.00 -14.37
N SER A 165 -0.48 1.90 -13.41
CA SER A 165 -1.55 2.80 -12.93
C SER A 165 -1.65 4.03 -13.82
N LEU A 166 -2.84 4.63 -13.88
CA LEU A 166 -3.04 5.92 -14.55
C LEU A 166 -2.55 7.10 -13.71
N GLN A 167 -2.72 7.02 -12.39
CA GLN A 167 -2.40 8.11 -11.45
C GLN A 167 -2.31 7.55 -10.03
N ASN A 168 -1.37 8.04 -9.23
CA ASN A 168 -1.33 7.83 -7.78
C ASN A 168 -2.33 8.79 -7.11
N GLU A 169 -3.22 8.26 -6.28
CA GLU A 169 -4.08 9.03 -5.36
C GLU A 169 -4.70 10.30 -6.00
N PRO A 170 -5.45 10.16 -7.12
CA PRO A 170 -6.00 11.31 -7.86
C PRO A 170 -7.01 12.14 -7.05
N ASP A 171 -7.48 11.63 -5.92
CA ASP A 171 -8.48 12.24 -5.03
C ASP A 171 -7.87 12.83 -3.75
N TYR A 172 -6.53 12.87 -3.64
CA TYR A 172 -5.82 13.40 -2.47
C TYR A 172 -4.95 14.61 -2.83
N VAL A 173 -5.36 15.80 -2.40
CA VAL A 173 -4.66 17.06 -2.69
C VAL A 173 -3.32 17.12 -1.96
N VAL A 174 -2.25 17.34 -2.72
CA VAL A 174 -0.86 17.30 -2.23
C VAL A 174 -0.02 18.46 -2.75
N GLU A 175 0.95 18.93 -1.96
CA GLU A 175 1.91 19.97 -2.38
C GLU A 175 3.21 19.42 -2.98
N TYR A 176 3.38 18.08 -2.97
CA TYR A 176 4.47 17.39 -3.65
C TYR A 176 4.03 16.90 -5.03
N THR A 177 4.90 16.18 -5.75
CA THR A 177 4.59 15.61 -7.08
C THR A 177 3.21 14.92 -7.07
N GLY A 178 2.28 15.37 -7.90
CA GLY A 178 0.88 14.98 -7.81
C GLY A 178 0.08 15.44 -9.02
N CYS A 179 -1.13 14.93 -9.21
CA CYS A 179 -2.06 15.43 -10.20
C CYS A 179 -3.47 15.48 -9.59
N THR A 180 -3.73 16.58 -8.88
CA THR A 180 -4.88 16.81 -8.01
C THR A 180 -5.19 18.28 -7.94
#